data_AF-A0A7S0FDF9-F1
#
_entry.id   AF-A0A7S0FDF9-F1
#
_cell.length_a   1.000
_cell.length_b   1.000
_cell.length_c   1.000
_cell.angle_alpha   90.00
_cell.angle_beta   90.00
_cell.angle_gamma   90.00
#
_symmetry.space_group_name_H-M   'P 1'
#
loop_
_entity.id
_entity.type
_entity.pdbx_description
1 polymer ?
#
loop_
_entity_poly.entity_id
_entity_poly.type
_entity_poly.pdbx_seq_one_letter_code
_entity_poly.pdbx_strand_id
1 'polypeptide(L)'
;GVEPPEGLENEVVGAPLERLVGSVIGRLNQHPVRSTRYGVMRTRGASQEAGADYDHTNPLSMHTDHSVYNGTPGYIQFMYQAQGSVRSKVCDGIALTEYFRVHHPEEFRLL
;
A
#
# COMPACT_ATOMS: atom_id res chain seq x y z
N GLY A 1 9.41 12.60 -18.12
CA GLY A 1 9.87 11.64 -17.11
C GLY A 1 9.53 12.17 -15.74
N VAL A 2 9.54 11.34 -14.70
CA VAL A 2 9.39 11.85 -13.32
C VAL A 2 10.76 12.23 -12.81
N GLU A 3 10.91 13.46 -12.33
CA GLU A 3 12.16 13.94 -11.71
C GLU A 3 12.51 13.12 -10.46
N PRO A 4 13.80 12.96 -10.13
CA PRO A 4 14.22 12.33 -8.88
C PRO A 4 13.67 13.11 -7.68
N PRO A 5 13.56 12.46 -6.50
CA PRO A 5 13.17 13.15 -5.29
C PRO A 5 14.24 14.18 -4.90
N GLU A 6 13.81 15.32 -4.34
CA GLU A 6 14.68 16.41 -3.87
C GLU A 6 15.54 15.99 -2.67
N GLY A 7 15.10 14.97 -1.95
CA GLY A 7 15.76 14.45 -0.76
C GLY A 7 15.21 13.07 -0.38
N LEU A 8 15.78 12.50 0.67
CA LEU A 8 15.39 11.18 1.18
C LEU A 8 14.50 11.28 2.42
N GLU A 9 14.11 12.48 2.84
CA GLU A 9 13.24 12.77 3.98
C GLU A 9 11.81 12.32 3.69
N ASN A 10 11.05 11.93 4.72
CA ASN A 10 9.72 11.33 4.53
C ASN A 10 8.76 12.26 3.79
N GLU A 11 8.89 13.56 4.03
CA GLU A 11 8.04 14.63 3.51
C GLU A 11 8.24 14.88 2.01
N VAL A 12 9.36 14.44 1.43
CA VAL A 12 9.74 14.79 0.04
C VAL A 12 10.06 13.58 -0.83
N VAL A 13 10.48 12.45 -0.25
CA VAL A 13 10.95 11.28 -1.00
C VAL A 13 9.87 10.66 -1.90
N GLY A 14 8.60 10.77 -1.52
CA GLY A 14 7.46 10.25 -2.29
C GLY A 14 6.83 11.28 -3.25
N ALA A 15 7.24 12.55 -3.21
CA ALA A 15 6.67 13.61 -4.04
C ALA A 15 6.72 13.32 -5.55
N PRO A 16 7.79 12.70 -6.12
CA PRO A 16 7.78 12.25 -7.51
C PRO A 16 6.60 11.35 -7.87
N LEU A 17 6.30 10.35 -7.02
CA LEU A 17 5.17 9.45 -7.25
C LEU A 17 3.85 10.18 -7.13
N GLU A 18 3.69 11.01 -6.09
CA GLU A 18 2.45 11.79 -5.89
C GLU A 18 2.15 12.68 -7.10
N ARG A 19 3.16 13.38 -7.64
CA ARG A 19 3.01 14.21 -8.86
C ARG A 19 2.63 13.37 -10.07
N LEU A 20 3.28 12.21 -10.26
CA LEU A 20 2.95 11.31 -11.36
C LEU A 20 1.49 10.85 -11.27
N VAL A 21 1.06 10.32 -10.12
CA VAL A 21 -0.31 9.84 -9.93
C VAL A 21 -1.30 11.00 -10.07
N GLY A 22 -0.98 12.17 -9.53
CA GLY A 22 -1.76 13.39 -9.74
C GLY A 22 -1.95 13.74 -11.22
N SER A 23 -0.90 13.61 -12.04
CA SER A 23 -0.99 13.89 -13.48
C SER A 23 -1.79 12.87 -14.28
N VAL A 24 -1.88 11.62 -13.82
CA VAL A 24 -2.53 10.51 -14.56
C VAL A 24 -3.96 10.27 -14.06
N ILE A 25 -4.15 10.20 -12.74
CA ILE A 25 -5.41 9.82 -12.08
C ILE A 25 -6.15 11.06 -11.54
N GLY A 26 -5.45 12.18 -11.32
CA GLY A 26 -6.02 13.43 -10.82
C GLY A 26 -6.17 13.51 -9.30
N ARG A 27 -6.09 12.39 -8.57
CA ARG A 27 -6.26 12.37 -7.10
C ARG A 27 -5.53 11.22 -6.42
N LEU A 28 -5.14 11.46 -5.17
CA LEU A 28 -4.66 10.48 -4.19
C LEU A 28 -5.41 10.69 -2.87
N ASN A 29 -5.69 9.61 -2.15
CA ASN A 29 -6.36 9.69 -0.85
C ASN A 29 -5.41 10.27 0.21
N GLN A 30 -5.91 11.17 1.04
CA GLN A 30 -5.16 11.64 2.21
C GLN A 30 -5.40 10.67 3.37
N HIS A 31 -4.33 10.07 3.90
CA HIS A 31 -4.46 9.26 5.10
C HIS A 31 -4.81 10.17 6.30
N PRO A 32 -5.75 9.78 7.18
CA PRO A 32 -6.25 10.66 8.25
C PRO A 32 -5.18 11.17 9.23
N VAL A 33 -4.08 10.43 9.39
CA VAL A 33 -3.02 10.73 10.37
C VAL A 33 -1.65 11.04 9.76
N ARG A 34 -1.50 10.96 8.43
CA ARG A 34 -0.21 11.28 7.79
C ARG A 34 -0.20 12.72 7.30
N SER A 35 0.98 13.34 7.29
CA SER A 35 1.18 14.70 6.76
C SER A 35 1.21 14.75 5.22
N THR A 36 1.41 13.61 4.55
CA THR A 36 1.45 13.48 3.09
C THR A 36 0.41 12.47 2.60
N ARG A 37 0.14 12.45 1.29
CA ARG A 37 -0.78 11.48 0.63
C ARG A 37 -0.13 10.12 0.34
N TYR A 38 1.08 9.90 0.81
CA TYR A 38 1.83 8.65 0.63
C TYR A 38 2.42 8.20 1.97
N GLY A 39 2.76 6.92 2.06
CA GLY A 39 3.52 6.36 3.19
C GLY A 39 4.95 6.10 2.77
N VAL A 40 5.90 6.29 3.68
CA VAL A 40 7.30 5.94 3.46
C VAL A 40 7.68 4.82 4.40
N MET A 41 8.07 3.68 3.83
CA MET A 41 8.53 2.51 4.59
C MET A 41 10.05 2.49 4.61
N ARG A 42 10.66 2.29 5.78
CA ARG A 42 12.11 2.16 5.93
C ARG A 42 12.46 0.93 6.76
N THR A 43 13.53 0.25 6.37
CA THR A 43 14.09 -0.87 7.14
C THR A 43 14.99 -0.42 8.28
N ARG A 44 15.55 0.81 8.21
CA ARG A 44 16.43 1.42 9.23
C ARG A 44 16.16 2.93 9.32
N GLY A 45 16.14 3.48 10.53
CA GLY A 45 15.71 4.85 10.84
C GLY A 45 14.60 4.84 11.89
N ALA A 46 14.21 6.00 12.43
CA ALA A 46 13.17 6.12 13.48
C ALA A 46 11.76 5.73 12.96
N SER A 47 11.59 4.50 12.48
CA SER A 47 10.30 3.85 12.21
C SER A 47 9.42 3.81 13.46
N GLN A 48 10.02 3.92 14.65
CA GLN A 48 9.32 4.07 15.92
C GLN A 48 8.70 5.46 16.14
N GLU A 49 9.20 6.52 15.51
CA GLU A 49 8.60 7.87 15.59
C GLU A 49 7.77 8.22 14.34
N ALA A 50 8.02 7.53 13.21
CA ALA A 50 7.45 7.87 11.92
C ALA A 50 6.11 7.19 11.63
N GLY A 51 5.13 7.26 12.55
CA GLY A 51 3.70 6.96 12.29
C GLY A 51 3.43 5.72 11.43
N ALA A 52 4.28 4.70 11.52
CA ALA A 52 4.20 3.52 10.69
C ALA A 52 3.10 2.63 11.27
N ASP A 53 2.10 2.31 10.46
CA ASP A 53 0.98 1.48 10.91
C ASP A 53 1.40 0.03 11.27
N TYR A 54 2.67 -0.35 11.00
CA TYR A 54 3.19 -1.71 11.19
C TYR A 54 4.70 -1.76 11.43
N ASP A 55 5.13 -2.82 12.10
CA ASP A 55 6.53 -3.22 12.23
C ASP A 55 7.06 -3.78 10.90
N HIS A 56 7.96 -3.04 10.26
CA HIS A 56 8.57 -3.38 8.97
C HIS A 56 9.63 -4.50 9.04
N THR A 57 9.97 -4.98 10.24
CA THR A 57 10.92 -6.09 10.40
C THR A 57 10.27 -7.46 10.14
N ASN A 58 8.93 -7.51 10.16
CA ASN A 58 8.14 -8.71 9.92
C ASN A 58 7.33 -8.58 8.62
N PRO A 59 7.33 -9.59 7.73
CA PRO A 59 6.49 -9.57 6.54
C PRO A 59 5.01 -9.55 6.94
N LEU A 60 4.23 -8.64 6.35
CA LEU A 60 2.78 -8.63 6.52
C LEU A 60 2.16 -9.86 5.85
N SER A 61 1.16 -10.44 6.52
CA SER A 61 0.27 -11.44 5.90
C SER A 61 -0.46 -10.83 4.71
N MET A 62 -0.92 -11.68 3.76
CA MET A 62 -1.78 -11.22 2.67
C MET A 62 -3.05 -10.58 3.24
N HIS A 63 -3.37 -9.36 2.81
CA HIS A 63 -4.52 -8.60 3.30
C HIS A 63 -5.05 -7.67 2.22
N THR A 64 -6.23 -7.12 2.46
CA THR A 64 -6.80 -5.98 1.75
C THR A 64 -6.78 -4.78 2.70
N ASP A 65 -6.28 -3.64 2.22
CA ASP A 65 -6.24 -2.40 2.97
C ASP A 65 -7.67 -1.88 3.16
N HIS A 66 -7.96 -1.34 4.34
CA HIS A 66 -9.15 -0.54 4.60
C HIS A 66 -10.49 -1.28 4.40
N SER A 67 -10.47 -2.63 4.35
CA SER A 67 -11.67 -3.47 4.20
C SER A 67 -12.70 -3.31 5.32
N VAL A 68 -12.28 -2.80 6.49
CA VAL A 68 -13.14 -2.54 7.65
C VAL A 68 -14.04 -1.30 7.49
N TYR A 69 -13.78 -0.42 6.53
CA TYR A 69 -14.50 0.84 6.38
C TYR A 69 -15.59 0.71 5.29
N ASN A 70 -16.86 0.77 5.70
CA ASN A 70 -18.00 0.74 4.79
C ASN A 70 -17.93 1.85 3.72
N GLY A 71 -18.16 1.48 2.46
CA GLY A 71 -18.15 2.42 1.34
C GLY A 71 -16.76 2.79 0.82
N THR A 72 -15.69 2.15 1.33
CA THR A 72 -14.35 2.37 0.79
C THR A 72 -14.27 1.81 -0.63
N PRO A 73 -14.00 2.64 -1.65
CA PRO A 73 -13.88 2.17 -3.02
C PRO A 73 -12.67 1.23 -3.15
N GLY A 74 -12.72 0.32 -4.13
CA GLY A 74 -11.53 -0.40 -4.57
C GLY A 74 -10.43 0.62 -4.92
N TYR A 75 -9.25 0.46 -4.34
CA TYR A 75 -8.13 1.39 -4.51
C TYR A 75 -7.11 0.82 -5.49
N ILE A 76 -6.47 1.72 -6.24
CA ILE A 76 -5.28 1.39 -7.02
C ILE A 76 -4.08 1.78 -6.15
N GLN A 77 -3.31 0.77 -5.73
CA GLN A 77 -2.10 1.01 -4.95
C GLN A 77 -0.93 1.29 -5.89
N PHE A 78 -0.22 2.38 -5.65
CA PHE A 78 1.02 2.71 -6.33
C PHE A 78 2.19 2.51 -5.38
N MET A 79 3.22 1.80 -5.83
CA MET A 79 4.44 1.59 -5.06
C MET A 79 5.62 2.23 -5.79
N TYR A 80 6.41 3.00 -5.05
CA TYR A 80 7.65 3.59 -5.52
C TYR A 80 8.78 3.19 -4.58
N GLN A 81 9.90 2.77 -5.16
CA GLN A 81 11.08 2.37 -4.41
C GLN A 81 12.21 3.34 -4.72
N ALA A 82 12.42 4.31 -3.83
CA ALA A 82 13.50 5.28 -3.96
C ALA A 82 14.88 4.63 -3.70
N GLN A 83 14.95 3.67 -2.78
CA GLN A 83 16.18 2.97 -2.39
C GLN A 83 15.90 1.52 -1.93
N GLY A 84 16.93 0.67 -1.95
CA GLY A 84 16.87 -0.71 -1.48
C GLY A 84 16.25 -1.68 -2.50
N SER A 85 15.71 -2.79 -2.01
CA SER A 85 14.98 -3.80 -2.80
C SER A 85 13.79 -4.34 -2.01
N VAL A 86 12.59 -4.22 -2.58
CA VAL A 86 11.35 -4.80 -2.04
C VAL A 86 10.78 -5.79 -3.04
N ARG A 87 10.27 -6.92 -2.54
CA ARG A 87 9.46 -7.85 -3.33
C ARG A 87 8.03 -7.80 -2.80
N SER A 88 7.17 -7.13 -3.54
CA SER A 88 5.73 -7.14 -3.28
C SER A 88 5.09 -8.40 -3.85
N LYS A 89 4.06 -8.91 -3.18
CA LYS A 89 3.25 -10.04 -3.63
C LYS A 89 1.81 -9.55 -3.80
N VAL A 90 1.19 -9.91 -4.92
CA VAL A 90 -0.22 -9.64 -5.21
C VAL A 90 -0.89 -10.98 -5.51
N CYS A 91 -2.14 -11.14 -5.10
CA CYS A 91 -2.95 -12.32 -5.36
C CYS A 91 -4.24 -11.87 -6.03
N ASP A 92 -4.72 -12.68 -6.98
CA ASP A 92 -6.06 -12.54 -7.56
C ASP A 92 -7.07 -13.14 -6.58
N GLY A 93 -7.72 -12.26 -5.82
CA GLY A 93 -8.75 -12.65 -4.85
C GLY A 93 -9.95 -13.34 -5.52
N ILE A 94 -10.34 -12.95 -6.74
CA ILE A 94 -11.50 -13.53 -7.43
C ILE A 94 -11.18 -14.97 -7.84
N ALA A 95 -10.01 -15.20 -8.43
CA ALA A 95 -9.58 -16.56 -8.78
C ALA A 95 -9.46 -17.46 -7.55
N LEU A 96 -8.93 -16.94 -6.44
CA LEU A 96 -8.83 -17.68 -5.19
C LEU A 96 -10.21 -18.01 -4.60
N THR A 97 -11.13 -17.04 -4.62
CA THR A 97 -12.53 -17.21 -4.20
C THR A 97 -13.21 -18.29 -5.02
N GLU A 98 -13.07 -18.28 -6.35
CA GLU A 98 -13.66 -19.32 -7.22
C GLU A 98 -13.05 -20.69 -6.98
N TYR A 99 -11.73 -20.78 -6.78
CA TYR A 99 -11.08 -22.02 -6.40
C TYR A 99 -11.66 -22.55 -5.08
N PHE A 100 -11.79 -21.69 -4.07
CA PHE A 100 -12.31 -22.09 -2.76
C PHE A 100 -13.77 -22.54 -2.84
N ARG A 101 -14.60 -21.83 -3.62
CA ARG A 101 -16.00 -22.21 -3.89
C ARG A 101 -16.14 -23.59 -4.52
N VAL A 102 -15.25 -23.95 -5.45
CA VAL A 102 -15.29 -25.24 -6.17
C VAL A 102 -14.73 -26.39 -5.33
N HIS A 103 -13.64 -26.15 -4.60
CA HIS A 103 -12.87 -27.22 -3.93
C HIS A 103 -13.17 -27.35 -2.43
N HIS A 104 -13.69 -26.31 -1.79
CA HIS A 104 -13.99 -26.23 -0.35
C HIS A 104 -15.36 -25.57 -0.11
N PRO A 105 -16.46 -26.14 -0.62
CA PRO A 105 -17.76 -25.46 -0.68
C PRO A 105 -18.39 -25.23 0.70
N GLU A 106 -18.11 -26.08 1.69
CA GLU A 106 -18.64 -25.93 3.05
C GLU A 106 -17.95 -24.78 3.77
N GLU A 107 -16.63 -24.71 3.70
CA GLU A 107 -15.83 -23.62 4.26
C GLU A 107 -16.13 -22.30 3.55
N PHE A 108 -16.27 -22.33 2.22
CA PHE A 108 -16.66 -21.16 1.44
C PHE A 108 -17.99 -20.58 1.90
N ARG A 109 -18.98 -21.41 2.26
CA ARG A 109 -20.29 -20.96 2.74
C ARG A 109 -20.22 -20.29 4.12
N LEU A 110 -19.19 -20.57 4.92
CA LEU A 110 -19.01 -19.99 6.25
C LEU A 110 -18.31 -18.64 6.24
N LEU A 111 -17.54 -18.35 5.17
CA LEU A 111 -16.88 -17.07 4.93
C LEU A 111 -17.84 -16.06 4.30
#